data_AF-E3HTS3-F1
#
_entry.id   AF-E3HTS3-F1
#
_cell.length_a   1.000
_cell.length_b   1.000
_cell.length_c   1.000
_cell.angle_alpha   90.00
_cell.angle_beta   90.00
_cell.angle_gamma   90.00
#
_symmetry.space_group_name_H-M   'P 1'
#
loop_
_entity.id
_entity.type
_entity.pdbx_description
1 polymer ?
#
loop_
_entity_poly.entity_id
_entity_poly.type
_entity_poly.pdbx_seq_one_letter_code
_entity_poly.pdbx_strand_id
1 'polypeptide(L)'
;MENLQQITENICQLKGELFAMHALLDAMFQSIPMDQLRTLAQAHAQSTEAARVVLLNSATSGEFVISAFDDHSENLSSRLQNLAGL
;
A
#
# COMPACT_ATOMS: atom_id res chain seq x y z
N MET A 1 25.31 -5.85 20.53
CA MET A 1 24.87 -4.45 20.36
C MET A 1 24.83 -4.00 18.89
N GLU A 2 25.29 -4.82 17.94
CA GLU A 2 25.12 -4.61 16.48
C GLU A 2 23.66 -4.78 15.96
N ASN A 3 22.67 -4.88 16.84
CA ASN A 3 21.33 -5.36 16.46
C ASN A 3 20.32 -4.22 16.30
N LEU A 4 20.16 -3.34 17.29
CA LEU A 4 19.12 -2.29 17.25
C LEU A 4 19.40 -1.16 16.26
N GLN A 5 20.66 -0.71 16.16
CA GLN A 5 21.03 0.36 15.23
C GLN A 5 20.88 -0.11 13.78
N GLN A 6 21.40 -1.30 13.45
CA GLN A 6 21.26 -1.86 12.11
C GLN A 6 19.79 -2.11 11.75
N ILE A 7 18.98 -2.62 12.69
CA ILE A 7 17.52 -2.74 12.49
C ILE A 7 16.91 -1.36 12.20
N THR A 8 17.30 -0.33 12.95
CA THR A 8 16.79 1.04 12.76
C THR A 8 17.17 1.58 11.38
N GLU A 9 18.42 1.39 10.95
CA GLU A 9 18.90 1.81 9.62
C GLU A 9 18.15 1.07 8.51
N ASN A 10 17.95 -0.24 8.64
CA ASN A 10 17.18 -1.03 7.68
C ASN A 10 15.72 -0.58 7.61
N ILE A 11 15.08 -0.27 8.74
CA ILE A 11 13.72 0.28 8.79
C ILE A 11 13.68 1.66 8.10
N CYS A 12 14.68 2.51 8.34
CA CYS A 12 14.76 3.82 7.70
C CYS A 12 14.93 3.69 6.18
N GLN A 13 15.75 2.75 5.72
CA GLN A 13 15.92 2.47 4.29
C GLN A 13 14.61 2.00 3.66
N LEU A 14 13.96 0.98 4.26
CA LEU A 14 12.68 0.44 3.78
C LEU A 14 11.60 1.54 3.72
N LYS A 15 11.54 2.38 4.75
CA LYS A 15 10.61 3.51 4.79
C LYS A 15 10.91 4.51 3.67
N GLY A 16 12.18 4.83 3.42
CA GLY A 16 12.59 5.72 2.33
C GLY A 16 12.18 5.19 0.96
N GLU A 17 12.40 3.89 0.71
CA GLU A 17 11.96 3.21 -0.51
C GLU A 17 10.43 3.26 -0.67
N LEU A 18 9.68 3.01 0.41
CA LEU A 18 8.22 3.10 0.41
C LEU A 18 7.73 4.53 0.07
N PHE A 19 8.34 5.57 0.65
CA PHE A 19 8.01 6.96 0.33
C PHE A 19 8.30 7.31 -1.13
N ALA A 20 9.42 6.82 -1.68
CA ALA A 20 9.74 7.01 -3.09
C ALA A 20 8.70 6.36 -4.01
N MET A 21 8.25 5.14 -3.67
CA MET A 21 7.18 4.45 -4.40
C MET A 21 5.85 5.18 -4.30
N HIS A 22 5.46 5.67 -3.13
CA HIS A 22 4.25 6.49 -2.98
C HIS A 22 4.30 7.76 -3.82
N ALA A 23 5.43 8.48 -3.82
CA ALA A 23 5.59 9.68 -4.64
C ALA A 23 5.45 9.37 -6.14
N LEU A 24 5.99 8.23 -6.60
CA LEU A 24 5.83 7.77 -7.97
C LEU A 24 4.37 7.44 -8.31
N LEU A 25 3.69 6.67 -7.45
CA LEU A 25 2.28 6.32 -7.63
C LEU A 25 1.39 7.57 -7.71
N ASP A 26 1.68 8.55 -6.87
CA ASP A 26 0.97 9.84 -6.85
C ASP A 26 1.11 10.60 -8.16
N ALA A 27 2.34 10.65 -8.70
CA ALA A 27 2.60 11.26 -9.99
C ALA A 27 1.91 10.49 -11.13
N MET A 28 1.88 9.15 -11.05
CA MET A 28 1.17 8.32 -12.02
C MET A 28 -0.33 8.58 -11.97
N PHE A 29 -0.97 8.60 -10.80
CA PHE A 29 -2.42 8.81 -10.69
C PHE A 29 -2.88 10.15 -11.28
N GLN A 30 -2.06 11.20 -11.16
CA GLN A 30 -2.35 12.50 -11.78
C GLN A 30 -2.34 12.48 -13.32
N SER A 31 -1.71 11.46 -13.92
CA SER A 31 -1.62 11.29 -15.37
C SER A 31 -2.68 10.34 -15.96
N ILE A 32 -3.43 9.63 -15.11
CA ILE A 32 -4.41 8.63 -15.55
C ILE A 32 -5.75 9.31 -15.88
N PRO A 33 -6.37 9.00 -17.05
CA PRO A 33 -7.72 9.42 -17.38
C PRO A 33 -8.78 8.96 -16.35
N MET A 34 -9.82 9.77 -16.14
CA MET A 34 -10.85 9.53 -15.10
C MET A 34 -11.58 8.18 -15.23
N ASP A 35 -11.87 7.73 -16.45
CA ASP A 35 -12.48 6.43 -16.74
C ASP A 35 -11.57 5.26 -16.35
N GLN A 36 -10.26 5.43 -16.55
CA GLN A 36 -9.25 4.46 -16.13
C GLN A 36 -9.01 4.48 -14.61
N LEU A 37 -9.11 5.64 -13.95
CA LEU A 37 -9.05 5.74 -12.48
C LEU A 37 -10.15 4.96 -11.79
N ARG A 38 -11.38 4.96 -12.33
CA ARG A 38 -12.49 4.13 -11.81
C ARG A 38 -12.21 2.64 -11.95
N THR A 39 -11.68 2.24 -13.11
CA THR A 39 -11.28 0.84 -13.35
C THR A 39 -10.17 0.43 -12.39
N LEU A 40 -9.19 1.30 -12.17
CA LEU A 40 -8.11 1.09 -11.22
C LEU A 40 -8.62 0.97 -9.77
N ALA A 41 -9.57 1.80 -9.35
CA ALA A 41 -10.17 1.71 -8.01
C ALA A 41 -10.84 0.35 -7.77
N GLN A 42 -11.55 -0.18 -8.77
CA GLN A 42 -12.16 -1.51 -8.70
C GLN A 42 -11.11 -2.63 -8.67
N ALA A 43 -10.10 -2.54 -9.54
CA ALA A 43 -9.00 -3.51 -9.59
C ALA A 43 -8.18 -3.51 -8.29
N HIS A 44 -7.96 -2.34 -7.70
CA HIS A 44 -7.30 -2.18 -6.41
C HIS A 44 -8.09 -2.90 -5.31
N ALA A 45 -9.40 -2.66 -5.19
CA ALA A 45 -10.24 -3.32 -4.18
C ALA A 45 -10.18 -4.86 -4.27
N GLN A 46 -10.24 -5.41 -5.49
CA GLN A 46 -10.12 -6.86 -5.71
C GLN A 46 -8.74 -7.38 -5.34
N SER A 47 -7.69 -6.66 -5.73
CA SER A 47 -6.30 -7.04 -5.46
C SER A 47 -5.99 -6.97 -3.96
N THR A 48 -6.50 -5.95 -3.26
CA THR A 48 -6.38 -5.81 -1.81
C THR A 48 -7.03 -6.98 -1.09
N GLU A 49 -8.24 -7.37 -1.48
CA GLU A 49 -8.92 -8.51 -0.85
C GLU A 49 -8.15 -9.81 -1.06
N ALA A 50 -7.67 -10.07 -2.29
CA ALA A 50 -6.85 -11.24 -2.59
C ALA A 50 -5.55 -11.25 -1.75
N ALA A 51 -4.87 -10.11 -1.65
CA ALA A 51 -3.67 -9.97 -0.84
C ALA A 51 -3.96 -10.18 0.66
N ARG A 52 -5.09 -9.66 1.14
CA ARG A 52 -5.53 -9.84 2.53
C ARG A 52 -5.77 -11.31 2.87
N VAL A 53 -6.43 -12.05 1.99
CA VAL A 53 -6.62 -13.51 2.15
C VAL A 53 -5.27 -14.23 2.20
N VAL A 54 -4.31 -13.85 1.36
CA VAL A 54 -2.95 -14.43 1.40
C VAL A 54 -2.27 -14.13 2.73
N LEU A 55 -2.35 -12.89 3.22
CA LEU A 55 -1.77 -12.50 4.50
C LEU A 55 -2.40 -13.27 5.67
N LEU A 56 -3.72 -13.43 5.69
CA LEU A 56 -4.43 -14.18 6.73
C LEU A 56 -4.07 -15.66 6.77
N ASN A 57 -3.65 -16.24 5.64
CA ASN A 57 -3.26 -17.65 5.52
C ASN A 57 -1.73 -17.85 5.52
N SER A 58 -0.96 -16.79 5.71
CA SER A 58 0.49 -16.86 5.77
C SER A 58 0.95 -17.12 7.20
N ALA A 59 1.73 -18.20 7.40
CA ALA A 59 2.32 -18.52 8.70
C ALA A 59 3.33 -17.46 9.21
N THR A 60 3.80 -16.58 8.33
CA THR A 60 4.80 -15.54 8.65
C THR A 60 4.19 -14.15 8.85
N SER A 61 2.91 -13.96 8.52
CA SER A 61 2.23 -12.69 8.67
C SER A 61 1.65 -12.56 10.07
N GLY A 62 2.35 -11.84 10.95
CA GLY A 62 1.83 -11.49 12.26
C GLY A 62 0.70 -10.45 12.17
N GLU A 63 -0.07 -10.32 13.26
CA GLU A 63 -1.22 -9.39 13.36
C GLU A 63 -0.87 -7.95 12.98
N PHE A 64 0.30 -7.46 13.35
CA PHE A 64 0.76 -6.10 13.00
C PHE A 64 0.94 -5.90 11.48
N VAL A 65 1.32 -6.94 10.74
CA VAL A 65 1.45 -6.86 9.27
C VAL A 65 0.07 -6.76 8.63
N ILE A 66 -0.88 -7.54 9.12
CA ILE A 66 -2.27 -7.52 8.62
C ILE A 66 -2.92 -6.18 8.94
N SER A 67 -2.79 -5.68 10.17
CA SER A 67 -3.34 -4.37 10.56
C SER A 67 -2.74 -3.24 9.73
N ALA A 68 -1.41 -3.22 9.55
CA ALA A 68 -0.77 -2.18 8.74
C ALA A 68 -1.20 -2.27 7.26
N PHE A 69 -1.38 -3.49 6.74
CA PHE A 69 -1.88 -3.69 5.39
C PHE A 69 -3.31 -3.16 5.22
N ASP A 70 -4.20 -3.45 6.17
CA ASP A 70 -5.59 -2.97 6.15
C ASP A 70 -5.62 -1.44 6.19
N ASP A 71 -4.90 -0.80 7.12
CA ASP A 71 -4.82 0.65 7.25
C ASP A 71 -4.30 1.32 5.96
N HIS A 72 -3.21 0.82 5.39
CA HIS A 72 -2.62 1.42 4.19
C HIS A 72 -3.47 1.18 2.93
N SER A 73 -4.11 0.02 2.83
CA SER A 73 -5.00 -0.30 1.70
C SER A 73 -6.28 0.53 1.74
N GLU A 74 -6.83 0.80 2.93
CA GLU A 74 -7.97 1.70 3.09
C GLU A 74 -7.61 3.12 2.66
N ASN A 75 -6.48 3.65 3.14
CA ASN A 75 -5.99 4.98 2.75
C ASN A 75 -5.82 5.13 1.22
N LEU A 76 -5.23 4.14 0.56
CA LEU A 76 -5.07 4.13 -0.90
C LEU A 76 -6.42 4.04 -1.63
N SER A 77 -7.35 3.22 -1.12
CA SER A 77 -8.69 3.08 -1.68
C SER A 77 -9.45 4.41 -1.62
N SER A 78 -9.46 5.07 -0.46
CA SER A 78 -10.09 6.39 -0.31
C SER A 78 -9.46 7.42 -1.23
N ARG A 79 -8.14 7.40 -1.42
CA ARG A 79 -7.46 8.31 -2.33
C ARG A 79 -7.85 8.08 -3.79
N LEU A 80 -7.90 6.83 -4.23
CA LEU A 80 -8.33 6.47 -5.58
C LEU A 80 -9.79 6.84 -5.84
N GLN A 81 -10.68 6.63 -4.86
CA GLN A 81 -12.09 7.05 -4.94
C GLN A 81 -12.21 8.56 -5.12
N ASN A 82 -11.52 9.34 -4.27
CA ASN A 82 -11.47 10.80 -4.37
C ASN A 82 -10.98 11.28 -5.74
N LEU A 83 -9.91 10.68 -6.27
CA LEU A 83 -9.37 11.01 -7.59
C LEU A 83 -10.30 10.58 -8.73
N ALA A 84 -11.04 9.48 -8.57
CA ALA A 84 -11.99 8.96 -9.55
C ALA A 84 -13.37 9.66 -9.51
N GLY A 85 -13.59 10.56 -8.56
CA GLY A 85 -14.86 11.23 -8.31
C GLY A 85 -15.97 10.27 -7.87
N LEU A 86 -15.60 9.28 -7.05
CA LEU A 86 -16.47 8.27 -6.42
C LEU A 86 -16.55 8.52 -4.92
#